data_AF-A0A5S3PID5-F1
#
_entry.id   AF-A0A5S3PID5-F1
#
_cell.length_a   1.000
_cell.length_b   1.000
_cell.length_c   1.000
_cell.angle_alpha   90.00
_cell.angle_beta   90.00
_cell.angle_gamma   90.00
#
_symmetry.space_group_name_H-M   'P 1'
#
loop_
_entity.id
_entity.type
_entity.pdbx_description
1 polymer ?
#
loop_
_entity_poly.entity_id
_entity_poly.type
_entity_poly.pdbx_seq_one_letter_code
_entity_poly.pdbx_strand_id
1 'polypeptide(L)'
;MMTSFRFFAPLMLALWSTAVWAEPRIALIVGNGSYTSVTTLDNTVPDAELMARTLTAQGFDVTILTDTDQATLNAGISQFGRDLRAAGQDATGLFYYAGHAVQSFGTNFLLPTDTLLTDAADLSLVAVQADAVLRQMRSARNKTNIVILDACRNNPFKAIRDLNDNGLAEMNAPTGTFLSYSTAPGAVALDGLDGNSPFTKALAREIPAPGVPIEQTFKKVRVAVIDETNGQQTPWDTSSLTGEFMFEPETTLSAEELQEQQLWASVQQSDDPVQIMLFLRGYPNGRYQDDARALLNVLMAEELAPKPQATPEPATPVIAAPAPAPAPQGPTATEEALIATAQSLGTAEAYQAYLDAFPQGIYAELVAFELGVIAQKAQRTDDTPNPTAGPVETAALNRAVAPESDANALSGLTYVMPFPIGGPPIEGQTIEQITGLSPLFAPIVGLPESLWKDQKCSSCHEWTREALCTQGKTYVSAPDDTAVTKKHPFGGVFKKGLRGWAGADCP
;
A
#
# COMPACT_ATOMS: atom_id res chain seq x y z
N MET A 1 40.28 14.93 -71.53
CA MET A 1 39.79 13.77 -70.76
C MET A 1 40.16 14.00 -69.29
N MET A 2 39.24 14.49 -68.47
CA MET A 2 39.41 14.60 -67.02
C MET A 2 38.23 13.90 -66.36
N THR A 3 38.50 12.70 -65.84
CA THR A 3 37.57 11.84 -65.10
C THR A 3 37.39 12.36 -63.68
N SER A 4 36.16 12.72 -63.32
CA SER A 4 35.78 13.07 -61.94
C SER A 4 35.47 11.80 -61.15
N PHE A 5 36.26 11.53 -60.11
CA PHE A 5 35.96 10.50 -59.11
C PHE A 5 35.05 11.10 -58.03
N ARG A 6 33.82 10.60 -57.90
CA ARG A 6 32.92 10.89 -56.76
C ARG A 6 33.22 9.87 -55.66
N PHE A 7 33.79 10.32 -54.54
CA PHE A 7 33.87 9.53 -53.31
C PHE A 7 32.51 9.51 -52.62
N PHE A 8 31.91 8.32 -52.55
CA PHE A 8 30.78 8.03 -51.66
C PHE A 8 31.36 7.64 -50.30
N ALA A 9 31.20 8.48 -49.28
CA ALA A 9 31.53 8.14 -47.90
C ALA A 9 30.31 7.45 -47.26
N PRO A 10 30.45 6.25 -46.65
CA PRO A 10 29.33 5.62 -45.96
C PRO A 10 29.10 6.32 -44.60
N LEU A 11 27.87 6.77 -44.39
CA LEU A 11 27.37 7.30 -43.12
C LEU A 11 27.26 6.14 -42.12
N MET A 12 28.29 5.99 -41.28
CA MET A 12 28.32 5.02 -40.19
C MET A 12 27.46 5.58 -39.04
N LEU A 13 26.21 5.12 -38.92
CA LEU A 13 25.38 5.39 -37.74
C LEU A 13 26.02 4.72 -36.52
N ALA A 14 26.74 5.49 -35.72
CA ALA A 14 27.19 5.07 -34.40
C ALA A 14 25.96 5.02 -33.49
N LEU A 15 25.45 3.82 -33.24
CA LEU A 15 24.54 3.52 -32.13
C LEU A 15 25.31 3.79 -30.84
N TRP A 16 25.16 5.00 -30.30
CA TRP A 16 25.60 5.31 -28.95
C TRP A 16 24.59 4.65 -28.02
N SER A 17 24.94 3.47 -27.51
CA SER A 17 24.27 2.89 -26.35
C SER A 17 24.43 3.89 -25.22
N THR A 18 23.39 4.69 -24.97
CA THR A 18 23.28 5.46 -23.74
C THR A 18 23.15 4.41 -22.64
N ALA A 19 24.22 4.21 -21.89
CA ALA A 19 24.09 3.53 -20.62
C ALA A 19 23.08 4.34 -19.81
N VAL A 20 21.93 3.76 -19.51
CA VAL A 20 21.02 4.29 -18.50
C VAL A 20 21.75 4.04 -17.17
N TRP A 21 22.48 5.04 -16.70
CA TRP A 21 23.05 4.99 -15.36
C TRP A 21 21.89 5.16 -14.39
N ALA A 22 21.62 4.12 -13.61
CA ALA A 22 20.66 4.20 -12.52
C ALA A 22 21.05 5.37 -11.60
N GLU A 23 20.07 6.18 -11.20
CA GLU A 23 20.27 7.30 -10.29
C GLU A 23 20.99 6.83 -9.02
N PRO A 24 22.19 7.34 -8.67
CA PRO A 24 22.90 6.89 -7.48
C PRO A 24 22.09 7.21 -6.22
N ARG A 25 21.75 6.19 -5.44
CA ARG A 25 20.96 6.32 -4.21
C ARG A 25 21.82 5.91 -3.03
N ILE A 26 22.07 6.82 -2.09
CA ILE A 26 22.92 6.58 -0.92
C ILE A 26 22.11 6.85 0.34
N ALA A 27 22.15 5.94 1.30
CA ALA A 27 21.47 6.08 2.58
C ALA A 27 22.41 5.92 3.78
N LEU A 28 22.29 6.80 4.76
CA LEU A 28 22.84 6.61 6.10
C LEU A 28 21.69 6.39 7.09
N ILE A 29 21.70 5.25 7.76
CA ILE A 29 20.67 4.84 8.72
C ILE A 29 21.32 4.71 10.10
N VAL A 30 20.77 5.39 11.10
CA VAL A 30 21.27 5.36 12.47
C VAL A 30 20.17 4.88 13.41
N GLY A 31 20.48 3.86 14.23
CA GLY A 31 19.60 3.35 15.28
C GLY A 31 20.31 3.33 16.63
N ASN A 32 19.96 4.24 17.54
CA ASN A 32 20.55 4.30 18.88
C ASN A 32 19.50 3.88 19.93
N GLY A 33 19.77 2.82 20.68
CA GLY A 33 18.85 2.26 21.68
C GLY A 33 19.52 1.91 23.02
N SER A 34 20.79 1.51 22.99
CA SER A 34 21.58 1.08 24.15
C SER A 34 22.21 2.26 24.90
N TYR A 35 21.40 3.20 25.36
CA TYR A 35 21.87 4.38 26.09
C TYR A 35 22.45 4.02 27.46
N THR A 36 23.58 4.64 27.80
CA THR A 36 24.29 4.40 29.07
C THR A 36 23.74 5.20 30.25
N SER A 37 23.28 6.43 29.99
CA SER A 37 22.92 7.41 31.02
C SER A 37 21.47 7.88 30.96
N VAL A 38 20.71 7.44 29.97
CA VAL A 38 19.28 7.74 29.79
C VAL A 38 18.51 6.46 29.49
N THR A 39 17.18 6.54 29.49
CA THR A 39 16.31 5.39 29.22
C THR A 39 16.65 4.73 27.89
N THR A 40 16.80 3.41 27.89
CA THR A 40 17.03 2.61 26.68
C THR A 40 15.78 2.55 25.79
N LEU A 41 15.98 2.31 24.50
CA LEU A 41 14.91 2.13 23.53
C LEU A 41 15.10 0.79 22.80
N ASP A 42 14.17 -0.13 22.98
CA ASP A 42 14.33 -1.50 22.47
C ASP A 42 14.07 -1.63 20.97
N ASN A 43 13.34 -0.68 20.39
CA ASN A 43 12.86 -0.78 19.01
C ASN A 43 13.74 -0.04 17.99
N THR A 44 14.69 0.79 18.41
CA THR A 44 15.44 1.67 17.48
C THR A 44 16.43 0.93 16.59
N VAL A 45 17.08 -0.11 17.11
CA VAL A 45 17.92 -1.02 16.30
C VAL A 45 17.07 -1.85 15.33
N PRO A 46 15.98 -2.52 15.77
CA PRO A 46 15.03 -3.15 14.85
C PRO A 46 14.49 -2.21 13.77
N ASP A 47 14.14 -0.97 14.13
CA ASP A 47 13.64 0.06 13.22
C ASP A 47 14.69 0.38 12.13
N ALA A 48 15.95 0.59 12.55
CA ALA A 48 17.06 0.85 11.62
C ALA A 48 17.31 -0.34 10.67
N GLU A 49 17.27 -1.57 11.18
CA GLU A 49 17.45 -2.76 10.35
C GLU A 49 16.30 -2.97 9.36
N LEU A 50 15.05 -2.70 9.77
CA LEU A 50 13.89 -2.75 8.89
C LEU A 50 14.03 -1.74 7.74
N MET A 51 14.38 -0.50 8.06
CA MET A 51 14.61 0.53 7.06
C MET A 51 15.79 0.22 6.14
N ALA A 52 16.87 -0.38 6.66
CA ALA A 52 18.01 -0.80 5.84
C ALA A 52 17.57 -1.82 4.79
N ARG A 53 16.86 -2.89 5.20
CA ARG A 53 16.35 -3.90 4.27
C ARG A 53 15.40 -3.29 3.23
N THR A 54 14.46 -2.45 3.67
CA THR A 54 13.52 -1.79 2.77
C THR A 54 14.26 -0.93 1.74
N LEU A 55 15.16 -0.05 2.15
CA LEU A 55 15.85 0.87 1.24
C LEU A 55 16.85 0.16 0.32
N THR A 56 17.54 -0.88 0.79
CA THR A 56 18.37 -1.72 -0.08
C THR A 56 17.53 -2.37 -1.18
N ALA A 57 16.32 -2.83 -0.87
CA ALA A 57 15.41 -3.38 -1.89
C ALA A 57 14.94 -2.33 -2.90
N GLN A 58 15.02 -1.04 -2.57
CA GLN A 58 14.73 0.09 -3.47
C GLN A 58 15.99 0.67 -4.16
N GLY A 59 17.09 -0.08 -4.14
CA GLY A 59 18.33 0.30 -4.85
C GLY A 59 19.20 1.35 -4.16
N PHE A 60 19.00 1.61 -2.85
CA PHE A 60 19.94 2.42 -2.08
C PHE A 60 21.18 1.62 -1.70
N ASP A 61 22.36 2.25 -1.81
CA ASP A 61 23.57 1.86 -1.11
C ASP A 61 23.47 2.32 0.35
N VAL A 62 23.29 1.37 1.26
CA VAL A 62 22.93 1.64 2.66
C VAL A 62 24.14 1.43 3.57
N THR A 63 24.49 2.47 4.32
CA THR A 63 25.33 2.37 5.52
C THR A 63 24.45 2.41 6.76
N ILE A 64 24.49 1.34 7.58
CA ILE A 64 23.80 1.28 8.87
C ILE A 64 24.80 1.45 10.01
N LEU A 65 24.45 2.30 10.99
CA LEU A 65 25.18 2.49 12.23
C LEU A 65 24.23 2.28 13.41
N THR A 66 24.59 1.41 14.35
CA THR A 66 23.79 1.14 15.55
C THR A 66 24.57 1.47 16.80
N ASP A 67 23.85 1.95 17.82
CA ASP A 67 24.38 2.27 19.15
C ASP A 67 25.67 3.11 19.15
N THR A 68 25.64 4.17 18.34
CA THR A 68 26.81 5.02 18.08
C THR A 68 27.12 5.98 19.23
N ASP A 69 28.41 6.08 19.54
CA ASP A 69 28.95 7.18 20.33
C ASP A 69 29.04 8.49 19.51
N GLN A 70 29.33 9.61 20.17
CA GLN A 70 29.35 10.92 19.51
C GLN A 70 30.38 10.99 18.38
N ALA A 71 31.57 10.41 18.58
CA ALA A 71 32.64 10.43 17.60
C ALA A 71 32.26 9.65 16.34
N THR A 72 31.69 8.46 16.52
CA THR A 72 31.23 7.56 15.44
C THR A 72 30.09 8.19 14.66
N LEU A 73 29.10 8.78 15.33
CA LEU A 73 27.98 9.45 14.68
C LEU A 73 28.46 10.62 13.80
N ASN A 74 29.33 11.48 14.35
CA ASN A 74 29.92 12.59 13.58
C ASN A 74 30.76 12.11 12.39
N ALA A 75 31.56 11.05 12.58
CA ALA A 75 32.35 10.45 11.51
C ALA A 75 31.46 9.86 10.40
N GLY A 76 30.38 9.17 10.77
CA GLY A 76 29.38 8.61 9.86
C GLY A 76 28.69 9.68 9.02
N ILE A 77 28.19 10.75 9.66
CA ILE A 77 27.57 11.89 8.96
C ILE A 77 28.57 12.56 8.00
N SER A 78 29.83 12.71 8.44
CA SER A 78 30.89 13.29 7.61
C SER A 78 31.22 12.42 6.39
N GLN A 79 31.25 11.09 6.57
CA GLN A 79 31.49 10.13 5.50
C GLN A 79 30.33 10.11 4.50
N PHE A 80 29.09 10.04 4.99
CA PHE A 80 27.89 10.14 4.15
C PHE A 80 27.89 11.38 3.25
N GLY A 81 28.27 12.55 3.80
CA GLY A 81 28.44 13.77 2.99
C GLY A 81 29.54 13.67 1.94
N ARG A 82 30.65 12.95 2.20
CA ARG A 82 31.71 12.71 1.21
C ARG A 82 31.20 11.79 0.09
N ASP A 83 30.48 10.75 0.43
CA ASP A 83 29.96 9.77 -0.52
C ASP A 83 28.93 10.42 -1.44
N LEU A 84 28.01 11.24 -0.90
CA LEU A 84 27.08 12.03 -1.72
C LEU A 84 27.79 12.99 -2.68
N ARG A 85 28.83 13.70 -2.22
CA ARG A 85 29.64 14.58 -3.09
C ARG A 85 30.33 13.79 -4.20
N ALA A 86 30.80 12.58 -3.91
CA ALA A 86 31.46 11.72 -4.88
C ALA A 86 30.48 11.12 -5.91
N ALA A 87 29.24 10.85 -5.51
CA ALA A 87 28.20 10.30 -6.38
C ALA A 87 27.67 11.28 -7.44
N GLY A 88 27.87 12.58 -7.23
CA GLY A 88 27.56 13.62 -8.22
C GLY A 88 26.18 14.27 -8.04
N GLN A 89 25.86 15.17 -8.97
CA GLN A 89 24.69 16.06 -8.84
C GLN A 89 23.35 15.33 -9.03
N ASP A 90 23.34 14.17 -9.69
CA ASP A 90 22.11 13.40 -9.91
C ASP A 90 21.76 12.49 -8.74
N ALA A 91 22.62 12.40 -7.71
CA ALA A 91 22.42 11.45 -6.62
C ALA A 91 21.23 11.81 -5.71
N THR A 92 20.60 10.79 -5.13
CA THR A 92 19.65 10.90 -4.03
C THR A 92 20.33 10.49 -2.73
N GLY A 93 20.27 11.36 -1.72
CA GLY A 93 20.73 11.09 -0.37
C GLY A 93 19.58 10.90 0.60
N LEU A 94 19.61 9.85 1.42
CA LEU A 94 18.64 9.62 2.49
C LEU A 94 19.34 9.47 3.84
N PHE A 95 18.91 10.24 4.83
CA PHE A 95 19.30 10.06 6.22
C PHE A 95 18.10 9.62 7.04
N TYR A 96 18.26 8.52 7.78
CA TYR A 96 17.25 8.02 8.71
C TYR A 96 17.86 7.93 10.12
N TYR A 97 17.14 8.43 11.13
CA TYR A 97 17.55 8.33 12.53
C TYR A 97 16.41 7.83 13.41
N ALA A 98 16.65 6.76 14.16
CA ALA A 98 15.81 6.28 15.25
C ALA A 98 16.58 6.34 16.58
N GLY A 99 16.01 7.02 17.57
CA GLY A 99 16.67 7.23 18.87
C GLY A 99 16.09 8.39 19.66
N HIS A 100 16.74 8.72 20.78
CA HIS A 100 16.46 9.96 21.50
C HIS A 100 16.97 11.17 20.74
N ALA A 101 16.13 12.17 20.63
CA ALA A 101 16.51 13.50 20.17
C ALA A 101 15.81 14.53 21.06
N VAL A 102 16.48 15.65 21.29
CA VAL A 102 15.96 16.76 22.10
C VAL A 102 16.12 18.07 21.37
N GLN A 103 15.34 19.05 21.77
CA GLN A 103 15.45 20.42 21.29
C GLN A 103 16.02 21.31 22.38
N SER A 104 16.88 22.26 22.01
CA SER A 104 17.25 23.40 22.83
C SER A 104 17.32 24.66 21.99
N PHE A 105 16.64 25.73 22.42
CA PHE A 105 16.59 27.03 21.71
C PHE A 105 16.30 26.92 20.20
N GLY A 106 15.34 26.07 19.81
CA GLY A 106 14.97 25.85 18.41
C GLY A 106 15.95 25.00 17.59
N THR A 107 17.01 24.48 18.21
CA THR A 107 17.95 23.56 17.55
C THR A 107 17.70 22.12 17.99
N ASN A 108 17.65 21.21 17.02
CA ASN A 108 17.48 19.78 17.27
C ASN A 108 18.82 19.08 17.45
N PHE A 109 18.91 18.22 18.46
CA PHE A 109 20.08 17.42 18.80
C PHE A 109 19.72 15.95 18.81
N LEU A 110 20.47 15.16 18.06
CA LEU A 110 20.45 13.69 18.08
C LEU A 110 21.35 13.23 19.22
N LEU A 111 20.90 12.27 20.04
CA LEU A 111 21.68 11.78 21.17
C LEU A 111 22.46 10.51 20.80
N PRO A 112 23.80 10.54 20.90
CA PRO A 112 24.65 9.35 21.00
C PRO A 112 24.34 8.49 22.23
N THR A 113 24.73 7.21 22.22
CA THR A 113 24.52 6.28 23.34
C THR A 113 25.38 6.58 24.57
N ASP A 114 26.50 7.27 24.38
CA ASP A 114 27.42 7.75 25.41
C ASP A 114 27.06 9.14 25.96
N THR A 115 25.91 9.71 25.57
CA THR A 115 25.47 11.03 26.04
C THR A 115 25.33 11.05 27.56
N LEU A 116 26.19 11.82 28.23
CA LEU A 116 26.07 12.16 29.64
C LEU A 116 25.88 13.67 29.76
N LEU A 117 24.67 14.09 30.11
CA LEU A 117 24.31 15.50 30.21
C LEU A 117 23.94 15.86 31.65
N THR A 118 24.67 16.82 32.23
CA THR A 118 24.38 17.35 33.57
C THR A 118 23.80 18.75 33.51
N ASP A 119 24.34 19.60 32.63
CA ASP A 119 23.88 20.98 32.40
C ASP A 119 23.42 21.14 30.95
N ALA A 120 22.34 21.89 30.71
CA ALA A 120 21.84 22.17 29.37
C ALA A 120 22.89 22.86 28.47
N ALA A 121 23.78 23.67 29.06
CA ALA A 121 24.83 24.38 28.33
C ALA A 121 25.82 23.42 27.62
N ASP A 122 25.98 22.21 28.16
CA ASP A 122 26.92 21.22 27.61
C ASP A 122 26.30 20.38 26.48
N LEU A 123 25.01 20.55 26.17
CA LEU A 123 24.30 19.71 25.19
C LEU A 123 25.01 19.69 23.84
N SER A 124 25.50 20.85 23.38
CA SER A 124 26.22 20.95 22.11
C SER A 124 27.59 20.28 22.08
N LEU A 125 28.15 19.97 23.26
CA LEU A 125 29.44 19.31 23.43
C LEU A 125 29.30 17.79 23.47
N VAL A 126 28.15 17.26 23.87
CA VAL A 126 27.92 15.81 24.05
C VAL A 126 26.94 15.20 23.05
N ALA A 127 26.07 16.00 22.42
CA ALA A 127 25.13 15.56 21.40
C ALA A 127 25.57 15.98 19.98
N VAL A 128 24.79 15.61 18.97
CA VAL A 128 25.05 15.97 17.56
C VAL A 128 23.88 16.80 17.03
N GLN A 129 24.15 18.00 16.51
CA GLN A 129 23.11 18.84 15.91
C GLN A 129 22.55 18.19 14.63
N ALA A 130 21.23 18.04 14.53
CA ALA A 130 20.59 17.50 13.32
C ALA A 130 20.89 18.33 12.07
N ASP A 131 21.09 19.65 12.22
CA ASP A 131 21.53 20.54 11.14
C ASP A 131 22.89 20.15 10.54
N ALA A 132 23.74 19.42 11.26
CA ALA A 132 24.99 18.92 10.71
C ALA A 132 24.75 17.98 9.51
N VAL A 133 23.69 17.16 9.57
CA VAL A 133 23.25 16.29 8.47
C VAL A 133 22.80 17.13 7.28
N LEU A 134 21.91 18.10 7.50
CA LEU A 134 21.42 19.00 6.45
C LEU A 134 22.56 19.77 5.78
N ARG A 135 23.57 20.22 6.55
CA ARG A 135 24.76 20.88 5.99
C ARG A 135 25.57 19.95 5.10
N GLN A 136 25.77 18.69 5.50
CA GLN A 136 26.48 17.70 4.67
C GLN A 136 25.72 17.44 3.37
N MET A 137 24.41 17.18 3.44
CA MET A 137 23.55 16.94 2.28
C MET A 137 23.49 18.15 1.35
N ARG A 138 23.28 19.36 1.89
CA ARG A 138 23.27 20.61 1.10
C ARG A 138 24.61 20.85 0.40
N SER A 139 25.73 20.52 1.04
CA SER A 139 27.06 20.68 0.44
C SER A 139 27.30 19.75 -0.76
N ALA A 140 26.56 18.63 -0.84
CA ALA A 140 26.67 17.68 -1.93
C ALA A 140 26.09 18.20 -3.24
N ARG A 141 25.13 19.14 -3.19
CA ARG A 141 24.43 19.69 -4.37
C ARG A 141 23.86 18.59 -5.27
N ASN A 142 23.45 17.50 -4.65
CA ASN A 142 22.79 16.39 -5.27
C ASN A 142 21.30 16.70 -5.46
N LYS A 143 20.64 15.96 -6.34
CA LYS A 143 19.29 16.25 -6.85
C LYS A 143 18.23 16.23 -5.76
N THR A 144 18.30 15.22 -4.88
CA THR A 144 17.27 14.97 -3.87
C THR A 144 17.91 14.62 -2.53
N ASN A 145 17.45 15.25 -1.46
CA ASN A 145 17.84 14.94 -0.10
C ASN A 145 16.61 14.59 0.72
N ILE A 146 16.63 13.47 1.44
CA ILE A 146 15.53 12.98 2.26
C ILE A 146 16.04 12.80 3.68
N VAL A 147 15.40 13.43 4.66
CA VAL A 147 15.75 13.29 6.08
C VAL A 147 14.54 12.81 6.83
N ILE A 148 14.68 11.71 7.55
CA ILE A 148 13.61 11.05 8.31
C ILE A 148 14.07 10.92 9.75
N LEU A 149 13.35 11.55 10.66
CA LEU A 149 13.63 11.53 12.09
C LEU A 149 12.53 10.77 12.82
N ASP A 150 12.78 9.50 13.14
CA ASP A 150 11.98 8.70 14.07
C ASP A 150 12.48 8.85 15.51
N ALA A 151 12.53 10.10 15.94
CA ALA A 151 12.85 10.51 17.29
C ALA A 151 11.68 11.36 17.83
N CYS A 152 11.71 11.72 19.12
CA CYS A 152 10.65 12.38 19.91
C CYS A 152 9.87 11.45 20.86
N ARG A 153 10.41 10.33 21.33
CA ARG A 153 9.62 9.34 22.10
C ARG A 153 9.44 9.66 23.59
N ASN A 154 10.43 10.29 24.20
CA ASN A 154 10.35 10.93 25.51
C ASN A 154 11.65 11.72 25.73
N ASN A 155 11.56 13.00 26.06
CA ASN A 155 12.77 13.75 26.39
C ASN A 155 13.36 13.22 27.73
N PRO A 156 14.57 12.63 27.75
CA PRO A 156 15.15 12.07 28.97
C PRO A 156 15.65 13.16 29.95
N PHE A 157 15.73 14.41 29.51
CA PHE A 157 16.28 15.53 30.24
C PHE A 157 15.23 16.55 30.70
N LYS A 158 13.95 16.16 30.79
CA LYS A 158 12.84 17.04 31.22
C LYS A 158 13.05 17.72 32.58
N ALA A 159 13.88 17.13 33.46
CA ALA A 159 14.21 17.70 34.76
C ALA A 159 15.19 18.89 34.67
N ILE A 160 15.87 19.07 33.55
CA ILE A 160 16.78 20.19 33.30
C ILE A 160 15.95 21.37 32.80
N ARG A 161 16.02 22.51 33.52
CA ARG A 161 15.14 23.69 33.33
C ARG A 161 15.06 24.19 31.89
N ASP A 162 16.12 24.03 31.11
CA ASP A 162 16.24 24.58 29.75
C ASP A 162 16.11 23.49 28.65
N LEU A 163 15.70 22.27 29.04
CA LEU A 163 15.44 21.12 28.17
C LEU A 163 14.10 20.44 28.52
N ASN A 164 13.12 21.21 29.00
CA ASN A 164 11.80 20.70 29.38
C ASN A 164 10.81 20.61 28.20
N ASP A 165 11.16 21.15 27.04
CA ASP A 165 10.38 21.03 25.82
C ASP A 165 10.28 19.57 25.37
N ASN A 166 9.10 19.16 24.91
CA ASN A 166 8.89 17.84 24.30
C ASN A 166 8.99 17.96 22.78
N GLY A 167 9.35 16.85 22.13
CA GLY A 167 9.45 16.79 20.68
C GLY A 167 10.65 17.55 20.11
N LEU A 168 10.63 17.72 18.80
CA LEU A 168 11.64 18.45 18.04
C LEU A 168 11.08 19.76 17.50
N ALA A 169 11.98 20.74 17.32
CA ALA A 169 11.68 21.95 16.58
C ALA A 169 11.52 21.65 15.08
N GLU A 170 10.70 22.45 14.42
CA GLU A 170 10.66 22.47 12.97
C GLU A 170 11.99 23.02 12.40
N MET A 171 12.58 22.29 11.45
CA MET A 171 13.82 22.68 10.77
C MET A 171 13.50 23.20 9.38
N ASN A 172 14.23 24.22 8.94
CA ASN A 172 14.12 24.74 7.58
C ASN A 172 14.77 23.77 6.59
N ALA A 173 13.96 23.04 5.82
CA ALA A 173 14.43 22.15 4.76
C ALA A 173 15.03 22.98 3.59
N PRO A 174 16.34 22.85 3.29
CA PRO A 174 16.94 23.50 2.13
C PRO A 174 16.25 23.10 0.81
N THR A 175 16.43 23.90 -0.24
CA THR A 175 15.94 23.53 -1.59
C THR A 175 16.46 22.16 -2.00
N GLY A 176 15.58 21.31 -2.52
CA GLY A 176 15.89 19.92 -2.86
C GLY A 176 15.87 18.97 -1.65
N THR A 177 15.28 19.37 -0.52
CA THR A 177 15.15 18.52 0.68
C THR A 177 13.69 18.20 1.02
N PHE A 178 13.42 16.94 1.28
CA PHE A 178 12.23 16.43 1.96
C PHE A 178 12.60 16.07 3.40
N LEU A 179 11.89 16.61 4.37
CA LEU A 179 12.13 16.36 5.80
C LEU A 179 10.87 15.79 6.42
N SER A 180 11.01 14.70 7.18
CA SER A 180 9.90 14.07 7.88
C SER A 180 10.25 13.73 9.33
N TYR A 181 9.26 13.90 10.19
CA TYR A 181 9.28 13.60 11.61
C TYR A 181 8.21 12.54 11.90
N SER A 182 8.51 11.59 12.79
CA SER A 182 7.56 10.56 13.17
C SER A 182 6.33 11.10 13.93
N THR A 183 6.41 12.32 14.46
CA THR A 183 5.30 13.02 15.11
C THR A 183 5.36 14.52 14.82
N ALA A 184 4.31 15.26 15.15
CA ALA A 184 4.25 16.71 14.93
C ALA A 184 5.31 17.45 15.76
N PRO A 185 5.86 18.58 15.28
CA PRO A 185 6.76 19.42 16.09
C PRO A 185 6.15 19.72 17.47
N GLY A 186 6.95 19.58 18.52
CA GLY A 186 6.50 19.71 19.91
C GLY A 186 5.72 18.52 20.50
N ALA A 187 5.36 17.52 19.69
CA ALA A 187 4.65 16.31 20.12
C ALA A 187 5.62 15.13 20.35
N VAL A 188 5.08 14.03 20.87
CA VAL A 188 5.83 12.82 21.23
C VAL A 188 5.44 11.66 20.30
N ALA A 189 6.39 10.79 19.97
CA ALA A 189 6.19 9.59 19.15
C ALA A 189 6.06 8.35 20.04
N LEU A 190 5.32 7.33 19.60
CA LEU A 190 5.13 6.10 20.35
C LEU A 190 6.18 5.05 19.95
N ASP A 191 6.63 4.26 20.92
CA ASP A 191 7.62 3.20 20.69
C ASP A 191 7.04 1.98 19.95
N GLY A 192 5.73 1.80 20.00
CA GLY A 192 5.03 0.61 19.49
C GLY A 192 5.02 -0.54 20.50
N LEU A 193 4.18 -1.56 20.24
CA LEU A 193 4.01 -2.73 21.13
C LEU A 193 4.71 -4.00 20.58
N ASP A 194 5.10 -4.00 19.30
CA ASP A 194 5.54 -5.19 18.56
C ASP A 194 6.98 -5.07 18.01
N GLY A 195 7.87 -4.40 18.76
CA GLY A 195 9.31 -4.33 18.48
C GLY A 195 9.76 -3.31 17.42
N ASN A 196 8.89 -2.84 16.50
CA ASN A 196 9.18 -1.69 15.62
C ASN A 196 8.17 -0.56 15.89
N SER A 197 8.58 0.69 15.67
CA SER A 197 7.71 1.85 15.84
C SER A 197 6.55 1.85 14.82
N PRO A 198 5.38 2.40 15.17
CA PRO A 198 4.27 2.54 14.22
C PRO A 198 4.69 3.30 12.95
N PHE A 199 5.54 4.32 13.10
CA PHE A 199 6.02 5.13 12.00
C PHE A 199 6.93 4.33 11.06
N THR A 200 7.88 3.59 11.61
CA THR A 200 8.83 2.78 10.81
C THR A 200 8.14 1.61 10.13
N LYS A 201 7.19 0.95 10.80
CA LYS A 201 6.34 -0.08 10.18
C LYS A 201 5.54 0.48 9.00
N ALA A 202 4.95 1.66 9.18
CA ALA A 202 4.21 2.32 8.10
C ALA A 202 5.13 2.70 6.93
N LEU A 203 6.32 3.28 7.20
CA LEU A 203 7.31 3.59 6.16
C LEU A 203 7.71 2.34 5.36
N ALA A 204 8.10 1.27 6.06
CA ALA A 204 8.53 0.03 5.44
C ALA A 204 7.46 -0.60 4.53
N ARG A 205 6.19 -0.38 4.85
CA ARG A 205 5.04 -0.86 4.05
C ARG A 205 4.75 0.01 2.83
N GLU A 206 4.86 1.33 2.95
CA GLU A 206 4.46 2.27 1.88
C GLU A 206 5.58 2.59 0.90
N ILE A 207 6.86 2.51 1.31
CA ILE A 207 8.03 2.78 0.46
C ILE A 207 8.07 1.91 -0.81
N PRO A 208 7.80 0.59 -0.76
CA PRO A 208 7.88 -0.26 -1.96
C PRO A 208 6.76 -0.05 -2.98
N ALA A 209 5.82 0.88 -2.76
CA ALA A 209 4.70 1.09 -3.66
C ALA A 209 5.18 1.72 -4.99
N PRO A 210 4.97 1.05 -6.14
CA PRO A 210 5.43 1.55 -7.43
C PRO A 210 4.66 2.79 -7.87
N GLY A 211 5.37 3.73 -8.48
CA GLY A 211 4.77 4.92 -9.11
C GLY A 211 4.24 5.97 -8.14
N VAL A 212 4.56 5.88 -6.84
CA VAL A 212 4.02 6.81 -5.84
C VAL A 212 5.04 7.91 -5.52
N PRO A 213 4.73 9.19 -5.78
CA PRO A 213 5.57 10.31 -5.36
C PRO A 213 5.75 10.34 -3.83
N ILE A 214 6.92 10.77 -3.37
CA ILE A 214 7.27 10.81 -1.95
C ILE A 214 6.25 11.54 -1.07
N GLU A 215 5.70 12.68 -1.51
CA GLU A 215 4.67 13.40 -0.77
C GLU A 215 3.43 12.54 -0.54
N GLN A 216 3.03 11.76 -1.54
CA GLN A 216 1.90 10.86 -1.45
C GLN A 216 2.22 9.61 -0.60
N THR A 217 3.46 9.11 -0.67
CA THR A 217 3.94 8.03 0.21
C THR A 217 3.86 8.45 1.67
N PHE A 218 4.40 9.62 2.02
CA PHE A 218 4.38 10.11 3.40
C PHE A 218 2.97 10.53 3.88
N LYS A 219 2.09 10.95 2.97
CA LYS A 219 0.66 11.09 3.29
C LYS A 219 0.02 9.76 3.68
N LYS A 220 0.31 8.67 2.97
CA LYS A 220 -0.18 7.32 3.33
C LYS A 220 0.40 6.85 4.66
N VAL A 221 1.70 7.10 4.90
CA VAL A 221 2.36 6.83 6.19
C VAL A 221 1.65 7.58 7.32
N ARG A 222 1.36 8.88 7.15
CA ARG A 222 0.61 9.67 8.14
C ARG A 222 -0.74 9.04 8.47
N VAL A 223 -1.53 8.67 7.45
CA VAL A 223 -2.83 8.02 7.66
C VAL A 223 -2.66 6.72 8.44
N ALA A 224 -1.71 5.88 8.04
CA ALA A 224 -1.43 4.60 8.69
C ALA A 224 -1.06 4.75 10.17
N VAL A 225 -0.21 5.73 10.51
CA VAL A 225 0.22 5.98 11.88
C VAL A 225 -0.92 6.55 12.72
N ILE A 226 -1.72 7.47 12.17
CA ILE A 226 -2.92 7.99 12.86
C ILE A 226 -3.87 6.83 13.18
N ASP A 227 -4.12 5.95 12.19
CA ASP A 227 -5.00 4.80 12.36
C ASP A 227 -4.47 3.81 13.40
N GLU A 228 -3.18 3.46 13.34
CA GLU A 228 -2.55 2.51 14.26
C GLU A 228 -2.48 3.04 15.70
N THR A 229 -2.23 4.34 15.85
CA THR A 229 -2.07 4.99 17.16
C THR A 229 -3.37 5.55 17.73
N ASN A 230 -4.50 5.37 17.04
CA ASN A 230 -5.80 5.97 17.37
C ASN A 230 -5.71 7.50 17.52
N GLY A 231 -4.94 8.15 16.65
CA GLY A 231 -4.74 9.60 16.62
C GLY A 231 -3.74 10.16 17.64
N GLN A 232 -3.08 9.31 18.44
CA GLN A 232 -2.09 9.76 19.43
C GLN A 232 -0.79 10.26 18.81
N GLN A 233 -0.46 9.80 17.60
CA GLN A 233 0.73 10.21 16.86
C GLN A 233 0.33 10.67 15.47
N THR A 234 0.84 11.83 15.06
CA THR A 234 0.60 12.40 13.73
C THR A 234 1.94 12.75 13.10
N PRO A 235 2.44 11.95 12.14
CA PRO A 235 3.67 12.27 11.42
C PRO A 235 3.59 13.61 10.69
N TRP A 236 4.71 14.33 10.65
CA TRP A 236 4.82 15.65 10.02
C TRP A 236 5.89 15.63 8.94
N ASP A 237 5.67 16.36 7.85
CA ASP A 237 6.64 16.49 6.77
C ASP A 237 6.63 17.90 6.19
N THR A 238 7.79 18.30 5.69
CA THR A 238 8.00 19.54 4.94
C THR A 238 8.81 19.21 3.69
N SER A 239 8.36 19.71 2.53
CA SER A 239 9.00 19.46 1.24
C SER A 239 9.44 20.77 0.61
N SER A 240 10.72 20.83 0.27
CA SER A 240 11.33 21.83 -0.60
C SER A 240 11.87 21.17 -1.88
N LEU A 241 11.37 19.97 -2.23
CA LEU A 241 11.74 19.27 -3.45
C LEU A 241 11.33 20.07 -4.69
N THR A 242 12.19 20.06 -5.70
CA THR A 242 11.95 20.75 -6.97
C THR A 242 11.60 19.81 -8.13
N GLY A 243 11.67 18.50 -7.89
CA GLY A 243 11.33 17.47 -8.86
C GLY A 243 10.66 16.30 -8.15
N GLU A 244 10.03 15.43 -8.92
CA GLU A 244 9.38 14.23 -8.39
C GLU A 244 10.43 13.19 -8.00
N PHE A 245 10.27 12.62 -6.81
CA PHE A 245 11.02 11.46 -6.35
C PHE A 245 10.05 10.33 -6.01
N MET A 246 10.36 9.13 -6.50
CA MET A 246 9.65 7.89 -6.20
C MET A 246 10.67 6.86 -5.71
N PHE A 247 10.33 6.14 -4.63
CA PHE A 247 11.16 5.06 -4.13
C PHE A 247 11.20 3.90 -5.14
N GLU A 248 10.04 3.48 -5.62
CA GLU A 248 9.91 2.53 -6.73
C GLU A 248 9.24 3.26 -7.91
N PRO A 249 9.93 3.46 -9.06
CA PRO A 249 9.28 4.00 -10.25
C PRO A 249 8.23 3.01 -10.79
N GLU A 250 7.13 3.52 -11.35
CA GLU A 250 6.17 2.65 -12.03
C GLU A 250 6.86 1.99 -13.24
N THR A 251 6.72 0.67 -13.38
CA THR A 251 7.22 -0.02 -14.56
C THR A 251 6.33 0.35 -15.74
N THR A 252 6.71 1.39 -16.49
CA THR A 252 6.02 1.73 -17.73
C THR A 252 6.39 0.70 -18.79
N LEU A 253 5.46 -0.21 -19.12
CA LEU A 253 5.62 -1.11 -20.25
C LEU A 253 5.72 -0.28 -21.54
N SER A 254 6.68 -0.62 -22.39
CA SER A 254 6.71 -0.10 -23.76
C SER A 254 5.46 -0.56 -24.51
N ALA A 255 5.15 0.11 -25.63
CA ALA A 255 4.01 -0.28 -26.46
C ALA A 255 4.10 -1.74 -26.93
N GLU A 256 5.32 -2.23 -27.17
CA GLU A 256 5.59 -3.62 -27.56
C GLU A 256 5.34 -4.59 -26.39
N GLU A 257 5.79 -4.26 -25.18
CA GLU A 257 5.54 -5.07 -23.98
C GLU A 257 4.06 -5.08 -23.57
N LEU A 258 3.35 -3.97 -23.76
CA LEU A 258 1.91 -3.91 -23.52
C LEU A 258 1.15 -4.79 -24.52
N GLN A 259 1.58 -4.80 -25.79
CA GLN A 259 1.02 -5.69 -26.80
C GLN A 259 1.32 -7.15 -26.51
N GLU A 260 2.55 -7.47 -26.05
CA GLU A 260 2.90 -8.81 -25.56
C GLU A 260 1.97 -9.23 -24.41
N GLN A 261 1.77 -8.38 -23.41
CA GLN A 261 0.91 -8.66 -22.26
C GLN A 261 -0.54 -8.94 -22.67
N GLN A 262 -1.10 -8.12 -23.57
CA GLN A 262 -2.46 -8.31 -24.07
C GLN A 262 -2.60 -9.64 -24.82
N LEU A 263 -1.62 -9.98 -25.67
CA LEU A 263 -1.63 -11.25 -26.38
C LEU A 263 -1.47 -12.43 -25.42
N TRP A 264 -0.56 -12.34 -24.46
CA TRP A 264 -0.35 -13.39 -23.46
C TRP A 264 -1.61 -13.67 -22.65
N ALA A 265 -2.32 -12.62 -22.21
CA ALA A 265 -3.58 -12.76 -21.48
C ALA A 265 -4.65 -13.50 -22.31
N SER A 266 -4.70 -13.25 -23.62
CA SER A 266 -5.60 -13.98 -24.53
C SER A 266 -5.17 -15.43 -24.72
N VAL A 267 -3.86 -15.69 -24.83
CA VAL A 267 -3.29 -17.02 -25.08
C VAL A 267 -3.41 -17.93 -23.84
N GLN A 268 -3.25 -17.38 -22.62
CA GLN A 268 -3.48 -18.14 -21.39
C GLN A 268 -4.91 -18.65 -21.27
N GLN A 269 -5.90 -17.87 -21.74
CA GLN A 269 -7.31 -18.25 -21.63
C GLN A 269 -7.76 -19.23 -22.71
N SER A 270 -6.98 -19.42 -23.78
CA SER A 270 -7.40 -20.26 -24.89
C SER A 270 -7.21 -21.76 -24.62
N ASP A 271 -6.36 -22.12 -23.64
CA ASP A 271 -5.95 -23.51 -23.35
C ASP A 271 -5.55 -24.30 -24.61
N ASP A 272 -5.05 -23.59 -25.64
CA ASP A 272 -4.71 -24.16 -26.95
C ASP A 272 -3.18 -24.21 -27.10
N PRO A 273 -2.58 -25.43 -27.13
CA PRO A 273 -1.15 -25.60 -27.35
C PRO A 273 -0.61 -24.88 -28.59
N VAL A 274 -1.42 -24.75 -29.65
CA VAL A 274 -1.02 -24.06 -30.89
C VAL A 274 -0.88 -22.56 -30.67
N GLN A 275 -1.82 -21.93 -29.95
CA GLN A 275 -1.76 -20.51 -29.63
C GLN A 275 -0.55 -20.19 -28.75
N ILE A 276 -0.23 -21.06 -27.79
CA ILE A 276 0.94 -20.90 -26.92
C ILE A 276 2.25 -21.07 -27.71
N MET A 277 2.31 -22.02 -28.64
CA MET A 277 3.46 -22.17 -29.54
C MET A 277 3.64 -20.95 -30.47
N LEU A 278 2.55 -20.37 -30.97
CA LEU A 278 2.59 -19.16 -31.79
C LEU A 278 3.05 -17.95 -30.97
N PHE A 279 2.56 -17.82 -29.73
CA PHE A 279 3.03 -16.81 -28.78
C PHE A 279 4.55 -16.92 -28.55
N LEU A 280 5.05 -18.11 -28.22
CA LEU A 280 6.49 -18.37 -28.02
C LEU A 280 7.35 -18.10 -29.26
N ARG A 281 6.78 -18.23 -30.46
CA ARG A 281 7.46 -17.88 -31.72
C ARG A 281 7.49 -16.37 -31.96
N GLY A 282 6.40 -15.67 -31.65
CA GLY A 282 6.30 -14.21 -31.78
C GLY A 282 7.15 -13.46 -30.75
N TYR A 283 7.25 -14.03 -29.55
CA TYR A 283 7.95 -13.45 -28.40
C TYR A 283 9.01 -14.40 -27.85
N PRO A 284 10.06 -14.72 -28.63
CA PRO A 284 11.03 -15.76 -28.27
C PRO A 284 11.93 -15.39 -27.10
N ASN A 285 12.02 -14.11 -26.72
CA ASN A 285 12.69 -13.63 -25.50
C ASN A 285 11.76 -12.66 -24.74
N GLY A 286 10.44 -12.83 -24.92
CA GLY A 286 9.45 -11.98 -24.29
C GLY A 286 9.35 -12.20 -22.80
N ARG A 287 8.74 -11.25 -22.10
CA ARG A 287 8.54 -11.26 -20.65
C ARG A 287 7.83 -12.54 -20.16
N TYR A 288 6.95 -13.12 -20.97
CA TYR A 288 6.14 -14.29 -20.60
C TYR A 288 6.64 -15.61 -21.21
N GLN A 289 7.86 -15.66 -21.75
CA GLN A 289 8.39 -16.85 -22.40
C GLN A 289 8.40 -18.09 -21.49
N ASP A 290 8.84 -17.94 -20.24
CA ASP A 290 8.95 -19.06 -19.31
C ASP A 290 7.58 -19.56 -18.87
N ASP A 291 6.64 -18.65 -18.59
CA ASP A 291 5.26 -18.98 -18.25
C ASP A 291 4.55 -19.70 -19.41
N ALA A 292 4.76 -19.24 -20.65
CA ALA A 292 4.22 -19.87 -21.85
C ALA A 292 4.78 -21.28 -22.07
N ARG A 293 6.09 -21.49 -21.82
CA ARG A 293 6.69 -22.84 -21.88
C ARG A 293 6.12 -23.76 -20.81
N ALA A 294 5.95 -23.25 -19.59
CA ALA A 294 5.39 -24.03 -18.50
C ALA A 294 3.95 -24.46 -18.81
N LEU A 295 3.11 -23.54 -19.29
CA LEU A 295 1.73 -23.82 -19.67
C LEU A 295 1.64 -24.84 -20.82
N LEU A 296 2.46 -24.67 -21.86
CA LEU A 296 2.50 -25.62 -22.98
C LEU A 296 2.85 -27.04 -22.52
N ASN A 297 3.83 -27.18 -21.63
CA ASN A 297 4.23 -28.48 -21.10
C ASN A 297 3.10 -29.16 -20.34
N VAL A 298 2.32 -28.41 -19.56
CA VAL A 298 1.16 -28.94 -18.82
C VAL A 298 0.10 -29.44 -19.79
N LEU A 299 -0.30 -28.63 -20.77
CA LEU A 299 -1.35 -28.99 -21.73
C LEU A 299 -0.94 -30.18 -22.61
N MET A 300 0.32 -30.22 -23.07
CA MET A 300 0.82 -31.37 -23.83
C MET A 300 0.83 -32.65 -23.01
N ALA A 301 1.15 -32.58 -21.71
CA ALA A 301 1.12 -33.75 -20.83
C ALA A 301 -0.30 -34.27 -20.62
N GLU A 302 -1.29 -33.38 -20.52
CA GLU A 302 -2.70 -33.73 -20.41
C GLU A 302 -3.24 -34.39 -21.69
N GLU A 303 -2.86 -33.87 -22.86
CA GLU A 303 -3.27 -34.42 -24.16
C GLU A 303 -2.63 -35.80 -24.44
N LEU A 304 -1.41 -36.02 -23.95
CA LEU A 304 -0.67 -37.28 -24.05
C LEU A 304 -1.05 -38.31 -22.97
N ALA A 305 -1.85 -37.94 -21.98
CA ALA A 305 -2.29 -38.86 -20.94
C ALA A 305 -3.21 -39.96 -21.52
N PRO A 306 -3.03 -41.24 -21.16
CA PRO A 306 -3.85 -42.32 -21.68
C PRO A 306 -5.31 -42.14 -21.24
N LYS A 307 -6.24 -42.01 -22.20
CA LYS A 307 -7.68 -41.98 -21.92
C LYS A 307 -8.09 -43.28 -21.21
N PRO A 308 -8.92 -43.25 -20.15
CA PRO A 308 -9.37 -44.45 -19.47
C PRO A 308 -10.01 -45.43 -20.47
N GLN A 309 -9.48 -46.65 -20.53
CA GLN A 309 -10.09 -47.72 -21.34
C GLN A 309 -11.49 -48.01 -20.80
N ALA A 310 -12.50 -47.80 -21.65
CA ALA A 310 -13.86 -48.25 -21.37
C ALA A 310 -13.85 -49.77 -21.13
N THR A 311 -14.33 -50.19 -19.97
CA THR A 311 -14.48 -51.60 -19.59
C THR A 311 -15.50 -52.26 -20.52
N PRO A 312 -15.25 -53.44 -21.10
CA PRO A 312 -16.20 -54.07 -22.01
C PRO A 312 -17.40 -54.63 -21.24
N GLU A 313 -18.56 -54.02 -21.42
CA GLU A 313 -19.84 -54.52 -20.89
C GLU A 313 -20.33 -55.73 -21.72
N PRO A 314 -20.95 -56.77 -21.11
CA PRO A 314 -21.34 -57.99 -21.82
C PRO A 314 -22.44 -57.74 -22.87
N ALA A 315 -22.28 -58.37 -24.04
CA ALA A 315 -23.16 -58.23 -25.19
C ALA A 315 -24.59 -58.73 -24.93
N THR A 316 -25.57 -57.83 -25.05
CA THR A 316 -26.99 -58.15 -25.27
C THR A 316 -27.31 -58.03 -26.78
N PRO A 317 -28.25 -58.83 -27.33
CA PRO A 317 -28.46 -58.90 -28.77
C PRO A 317 -29.07 -57.62 -29.36
N VAL A 318 -28.55 -57.27 -30.54
CA VAL A 318 -28.85 -56.08 -31.35
C VAL A 318 -30.34 -55.99 -31.72
N ILE A 319 -30.99 -54.91 -31.30
CA ILE A 319 -32.09 -54.28 -32.05
C ILE A 319 -31.46 -53.08 -32.77
N ALA A 320 -31.70 -53.00 -34.08
CA ALA A 320 -31.08 -52.02 -34.97
C ALA A 320 -31.22 -50.58 -34.45
N ALA A 321 -30.08 -49.94 -34.18
CA ALA A 321 -30.02 -48.53 -33.87
C ALA A 321 -30.28 -47.69 -35.13
N PRO A 322 -30.97 -46.53 -35.02
CA PRO A 322 -31.00 -45.53 -36.07
C PRO A 322 -29.58 -44.98 -36.32
N ALA A 323 -29.35 -44.46 -37.52
CA ALA A 323 -28.07 -43.90 -37.96
C ALA A 323 -27.44 -42.92 -36.96
N PRO A 324 -26.09 -42.84 -36.88
CA PRO A 324 -25.41 -41.90 -36.00
C PRO A 324 -25.79 -40.46 -36.35
N ALA A 325 -26.03 -39.65 -35.32
CA ALA A 325 -26.24 -38.22 -35.45
C ALA A 325 -25.03 -37.57 -36.17
N PRO A 326 -25.25 -36.56 -37.02
CA PRO A 326 -24.16 -35.89 -37.71
C PRO A 326 -23.25 -35.18 -36.71
N ALA A 327 -21.94 -35.21 -36.99
CA ALA A 327 -20.94 -34.43 -36.26
C ALA A 327 -21.32 -32.94 -36.21
N PRO A 328 -20.95 -32.19 -35.16
CA PRO A 328 -21.19 -30.75 -35.10
C PRO A 328 -20.57 -30.09 -36.33
N GLN A 329 -21.42 -29.50 -37.16
CA GLN A 329 -21.00 -28.80 -38.38
C GLN A 329 -20.48 -27.43 -37.96
N GLY A 330 -19.28 -27.05 -38.44
CA GLY A 330 -18.71 -25.72 -38.24
C GLY A 330 -19.59 -24.61 -38.83
N PRO A 331 -19.22 -23.34 -38.63
CA PRO A 331 -20.07 -22.22 -39.04
C PRO A 331 -20.29 -22.28 -40.54
N THR A 332 -21.53 -22.03 -40.98
CA THR A 332 -21.81 -22.00 -42.41
C THR A 332 -21.13 -20.78 -43.04
N ALA A 333 -20.75 -20.83 -44.32
CA ALA A 333 -20.16 -19.67 -45.01
C ALA A 333 -21.06 -18.42 -44.94
N THR A 334 -22.38 -18.61 -44.80
CA THR A 334 -23.35 -17.52 -44.59
C THR A 334 -23.25 -16.93 -43.19
N GLU A 335 -23.04 -17.76 -42.17
CA GLU A 335 -22.82 -17.33 -40.79
C GLU A 335 -21.51 -16.55 -40.64
N GLU A 336 -20.43 -17.05 -41.24
CA GLU A 336 -19.12 -16.37 -41.28
C GLU A 336 -19.19 -14.99 -41.97
N ALA A 337 -19.94 -14.89 -43.07
CA ALA A 337 -20.11 -13.61 -43.76
C ALA A 337 -20.93 -12.60 -42.95
N LEU A 338 -21.96 -13.09 -42.22
CA LEU A 338 -22.84 -12.24 -41.44
C LEU A 338 -22.14 -11.71 -40.18
N ILE A 339 -21.35 -12.55 -39.49
CA ILE A 339 -20.55 -12.11 -38.34
C ILE A 339 -19.45 -11.13 -38.75
N ALA A 340 -18.75 -11.37 -39.86
CA ALA A 340 -17.75 -10.44 -40.38
C ALA A 340 -18.37 -9.08 -40.74
N THR A 341 -19.58 -9.08 -41.28
CA THR A 341 -20.34 -7.84 -41.55
C THR A 341 -20.70 -7.12 -40.26
N ALA A 342 -21.22 -7.84 -39.25
CA ALA A 342 -21.56 -7.28 -37.95
C ALA A 342 -20.35 -6.64 -37.24
N GLN A 343 -19.21 -7.34 -37.25
CA GLN A 343 -17.95 -6.84 -36.70
C GLN A 343 -17.41 -5.61 -37.45
N SER A 344 -17.56 -5.56 -38.78
CA SER A 344 -17.11 -4.40 -39.57
C SER A 344 -17.95 -3.14 -39.33
N LEU A 345 -19.25 -3.31 -39.07
CA LEU A 345 -20.17 -2.21 -38.83
C LEU A 345 -20.14 -1.76 -37.36
N GLY A 346 -19.97 -2.69 -36.42
CA GLY A 346 -19.85 -2.41 -34.99
C GLY A 346 -21.08 -1.77 -34.36
N THR A 347 -22.26 -1.88 -34.98
CA THR A 347 -23.51 -1.29 -34.48
C THR A 347 -24.41 -2.32 -33.83
N ALA A 348 -25.27 -1.88 -32.90
CA ALA A 348 -26.22 -2.76 -32.23
C ALA A 348 -27.17 -3.44 -33.23
N GLU A 349 -27.57 -2.74 -34.29
CA GLU A 349 -28.46 -3.27 -35.31
C GLU A 349 -27.80 -4.40 -36.10
N ALA A 350 -26.50 -4.28 -36.40
CA ALA A 350 -25.77 -5.29 -37.15
C ALA A 350 -25.55 -6.57 -36.34
N TYR A 351 -25.27 -6.43 -35.04
CA TYR A 351 -25.15 -7.57 -34.12
C TYR A 351 -26.52 -8.20 -33.80
N GLN A 352 -27.59 -7.41 -33.66
CA GLN A 352 -28.94 -7.95 -33.49
C GLN A 352 -29.38 -8.75 -34.73
N ALA A 353 -29.10 -8.25 -35.93
CA ALA A 353 -29.39 -8.97 -37.17
C ALA A 353 -28.66 -10.32 -37.28
N TYR A 354 -27.47 -10.45 -36.68
CA TYR A 354 -26.79 -11.75 -36.58
C TYR A 354 -27.55 -12.71 -35.65
N LEU A 355 -27.96 -12.28 -34.46
CA LEU A 355 -28.71 -13.13 -33.52
C LEU A 355 -30.08 -13.55 -34.05
N ASP A 356 -30.72 -12.68 -34.83
CA ASP A 356 -32.00 -13.00 -35.46
C ASP A 356 -31.86 -14.09 -36.54
N ALA A 357 -30.73 -14.09 -37.26
CA ALA A 357 -30.43 -15.08 -38.30
C ALA A 357 -29.84 -16.38 -37.74
N PHE A 358 -29.03 -16.30 -36.67
CA PHE A 358 -28.31 -17.41 -36.07
C PHE A 358 -28.44 -17.41 -34.53
N PRO A 359 -29.64 -17.65 -33.99
CA PRO A 359 -29.90 -17.57 -32.53
C PRO A 359 -29.19 -18.67 -31.72
N GLN A 360 -28.81 -19.76 -32.37
CA GLN A 360 -27.95 -20.82 -31.81
C GLN A 360 -26.65 -20.97 -32.62
N GLY A 361 -26.24 -19.90 -33.31
CA GLY A 361 -25.00 -19.85 -34.06
C GLY A 361 -23.78 -19.97 -33.16
N ILE A 362 -22.66 -20.37 -33.75
CA ILE A 362 -21.39 -20.56 -33.04
C ILE A 362 -20.90 -19.24 -32.41
N TYR A 363 -21.24 -18.10 -33.01
CA TYR A 363 -20.90 -16.77 -32.48
C TYR A 363 -22.04 -16.10 -31.71
N ALA A 364 -23.16 -16.80 -31.42
CA ALA A 364 -24.31 -16.19 -30.76
C ALA A 364 -23.98 -15.64 -29.36
N GLU A 365 -23.15 -16.35 -28.58
CA GLU A 365 -22.72 -15.85 -27.26
C GLU A 365 -21.80 -14.62 -27.37
N LEU A 366 -20.86 -14.63 -28.32
CA LEU A 366 -19.97 -13.49 -28.60
C LEU A 366 -20.78 -12.26 -29.01
N VAL A 367 -21.77 -12.43 -29.87
CA VAL A 367 -22.62 -11.33 -30.36
C VAL A 367 -23.54 -10.79 -29.28
N ALA A 368 -24.09 -11.65 -28.42
CA ALA A 368 -24.87 -11.21 -27.26
C ALA A 368 -24.04 -10.37 -26.29
N PHE A 369 -22.76 -10.72 -26.12
CA PHE A 369 -21.83 -9.93 -25.31
C PHE A 369 -21.56 -8.54 -25.92
N GLU A 370 -21.24 -8.46 -27.21
CA GLU A 370 -20.98 -7.18 -27.90
C GLU A 370 -22.19 -6.23 -27.85
N LEU A 371 -23.41 -6.76 -27.98
CA LEU A 371 -24.64 -5.99 -27.78
C LEU A 371 -24.75 -5.40 -26.37
N GLY A 372 -24.37 -6.18 -25.35
CA GLY A 372 -24.34 -5.72 -23.97
C GLY A 372 -23.35 -4.56 -23.76
N VAL A 373 -22.18 -4.61 -24.41
CA VAL A 373 -21.16 -3.55 -24.36
C VAL A 373 -21.68 -2.27 -25.03
N ILE A 374 -22.31 -2.39 -26.20
CA ILE A 374 -22.88 -1.24 -26.93
C ILE A 374 -24.02 -0.60 -26.12
N ALA A 375 -24.87 -1.40 -25.47
CA ALA A 375 -25.95 -0.91 -24.61
C ALA A 375 -25.44 -0.14 -23.38
N GLN A 376 -24.39 -0.64 -22.71
CA GLN A 376 -23.77 0.08 -21.58
C GLN A 376 -23.11 1.39 -22.00
N LYS A 377 -22.50 1.43 -23.19
CA LYS A 377 -21.88 2.64 -23.74
C LYS A 377 -22.93 3.72 -24.03
N ALA A 378 -24.11 3.33 -24.51
CA ALA A 378 -25.24 4.23 -24.71
C ALA A 378 -25.82 4.78 -23.39
N GLN A 379 -25.82 3.98 -22.32
CA GLN A 379 -26.26 4.42 -20.98
C GLN A 379 -25.29 5.42 -20.34
N ARG A 380 -23.98 5.31 -20.60
CA ARG A 380 -22.97 6.25 -20.06
C ARG A 380 -22.97 7.62 -20.74
N THR A 381 -23.57 7.76 -21.92
CA THR A 381 -23.62 9.04 -22.66
C THR A 381 -24.81 9.93 -22.28
N ASP A 382 -25.72 9.47 -21.42
CA ASP A 382 -26.95 10.19 -21.03
C ASP A 382 -26.84 10.93 -19.68
N ASP A 383 -25.73 10.79 -18.95
CA ASP A 383 -25.49 11.55 -17.71
C ASP A 383 -24.87 12.92 -18.01
N THR A 384 -25.72 13.95 -18.10
CA THR A 384 -25.30 15.36 -18.06
C THR A 384 -25.14 15.87 -16.61
N PRO A 385 -24.21 16.80 -16.33
CA PRO A 385 -23.82 17.16 -14.97
C PRO A 385 -24.79 18.17 -14.33
N ASN A 386 -25.25 17.89 -13.10
CA ASN A 386 -26.03 18.83 -12.30
C ASN A 386 -25.10 19.69 -11.40
N PRO A 387 -25.13 21.04 -11.50
CA PRO A 387 -24.33 21.94 -10.68
C PRO A 387 -25.13 22.47 -9.49
N THR A 388 -24.63 22.34 -8.27
CA THR A 388 -24.83 23.37 -7.22
C THR A 388 -23.89 23.12 -6.05
N ALA A 389 -22.88 23.98 -5.92
CA ALA A 389 -22.26 24.28 -4.65
C ALA A 389 -23.13 25.28 -3.90
N GLY A 390 -23.37 25.02 -2.61
CA GLY A 390 -23.86 25.98 -1.63
C GLY A 390 -22.95 25.93 -0.39
N PRO A 391 -22.63 27.08 0.23
CA PRO A 391 -21.53 27.20 1.18
C PRO A 391 -21.94 26.70 2.57
N VAL A 392 -21.04 26.03 3.27
CA VAL A 392 -21.20 25.77 4.71
C VAL A 392 -20.02 26.38 5.46
N GLU A 393 -20.41 27.21 6.41
CA GLU A 393 -19.62 28.00 7.33
C GLU A 393 -18.61 27.20 8.14
N THR A 394 -17.50 27.87 8.40
CA THR A 394 -16.59 27.64 9.51
C THR A 394 -17.32 27.64 10.86
N ALA A 395 -17.30 26.51 11.56
CA ALA A 395 -17.60 26.45 12.99
C ALA A 395 -16.43 25.80 13.73
N ALA A 396 -15.75 26.62 14.53
CA ALA A 396 -14.79 26.18 15.53
C ALA A 396 -15.48 25.36 16.61
N LEU A 397 -14.89 24.22 17.01
CA LEU A 397 -15.28 23.50 18.22
C LEU A 397 -14.05 22.98 18.97
N ASN A 398 -13.72 23.75 19.99
CA ASN A 398 -13.18 23.41 21.30
C ASN A 398 -12.50 22.05 21.53
N ARG A 399 -11.23 22.19 21.92
CA ARG A 399 -10.40 21.35 22.79
C ARG A 399 -11.22 20.60 23.86
N ALA A 400 -11.21 19.27 23.83
CA ALA A 400 -11.60 18.42 24.95
C ALA A 400 -10.37 17.66 25.47
N VAL A 401 -10.24 17.67 26.79
CA VAL A 401 -9.19 17.05 27.60
C VAL A 401 -9.40 15.53 27.61
N ALA A 402 -8.33 14.75 27.42
CA ALA A 402 -8.36 13.30 27.58
C ALA A 402 -8.50 12.90 29.06
N PRO A 403 -9.14 11.76 29.36
CA PRO A 403 -8.76 11.01 30.54
C PRO A 403 -8.45 9.54 30.22
N GLU A 404 -7.48 9.00 30.95
CA GLU A 404 -7.32 7.57 31.18
C GLU A 404 -8.66 6.95 31.63
N SER A 405 -9.02 5.77 31.08
CA SER A 405 -9.80 4.67 31.72
C SER A 405 -10.86 3.94 30.86
N ASP A 406 -10.80 3.95 29.52
CA ASP A 406 -11.76 3.20 28.67
C ASP A 406 -11.96 1.72 29.07
N ALA A 407 -10.90 1.04 29.48
CA ALA A 407 -10.97 -0.36 29.94
C ALA A 407 -11.67 -0.54 31.29
N ASN A 408 -11.57 0.46 32.18
CA ASN A 408 -12.20 0.44 33.49
C ASN A 408 -13.69 0.83 33.40
N ALA A 409 -14.02 1.77 32.52
CA ALA A 409 -15.39 2.24 32.29
C ALA A 409 -16.30 1.16 31.65
N LEU A 410 -15.73 0.26 30.86
CA LEU A 410 -16.49 -0.85 30.23
C LEU A 410 -16.51 -2.14 31.06
N SER A 411 -15.83 -2.17 32.21
CA SER A 411 -15.83 -3.32 33.13
C SER A 411 -17.16 -3.40 33.90
N GLY A 412 -17.78 -4.59 33.96
CA GLY A 412 -19.06 -4.79 34.67
C GLY A 412 -20.32 -4.37 33.91
N LEU A 413 -20.23 -4.15 32.59
CA LEU A 413 -21.37 -3.83 31.73
C LEU A 413 -22.40 -4.98 31.72
N THR A 414 -23.69 -4.66 31.83
CA THR A 414 -24.81 -5.63 31.70
C THR A 414 -25.60 -5.38 30.42
N TYR A 415 -26.43 -6.33 30.00
CA TYR A 415 -27.20 -6.23 28.75
C TYR A 415 -28.07 -4.95 28.64
N VAL A 416 -28.56 -4.47 29.78
CA VAL A 416 -29.45 -3.30 29.89
C VAL A 416 -28.76 -2.05 30.42
N MET A 417 -27.43 -2.09 30.62
CA MET A 417 -26.66 -0.93 31.06
C MET A 417 -26.32 -0.03 29.86
N PRO A 418 -26.58 1.28 29.92
CA PRO A 418 -26.12 2.21 28.90
C PRO A 418 -24.59 2.26 28.81
N PHE A 419 -24.05 2.34 27.60
CA PHE A 419 -22.62 2.52 27.39
C PHE A 419 -22.15 3.86 27.96
N PRO A 420 -21.14 3.88 28.86
CA PRO A 420 -20.66 5.11 29.49
C PRO A 420 -19.69 5.93 28.63
N ILE A 421 -19.20 5.34 27.52
CA ILE A 421 -18.23 5.94 26.59
C ILE A 421 -18.55 5.49 25.16
N GLY A 422 -17.99 6.18 24.16
CA GLY A 422 -18.02 5.76 22.76
C GLY A 422 -18.60 6.76 21.77
N GLY A 423 -19.07 7.92 22.23
CA GLY A 423 -19.74 8.94 21.41
C GLY A 423 -21.06 8.47 20.79
N PRO A 424 -21.83 9.39 20.18
CA PRO A 424 -23.00 9.01 19.41
C PRO A 424 -22.63 8.08 18.24
N PRO A 425 -23.42 7.03 17.95
CA PRO A 425 -24.70 6.71 18.55
C PRO A 425 -24.63 5.66 19.67
N ILE A 426 -23.43 5.31 20.16
CA ILE A 426 -23.20 4.21 21.12
C ILE A 426 -23.35 4.68 22.56
N GLU A 427 -22.75 5.81 22.90
CA GLU A 427 -22.78 6.37 24.25
C GLU A 427 -24.22 6.69 24.68
N GLY A 428 -24.58 6.21 25.88
CA GLY A 428 -25.94 6.33 26.43
C GLY A 428 -26.96 5.31 25.92
N GLN A 429 -26.60 4.40 25.01
CA GLN A 429 -27.46 3.31 24.54
C GLN A 429 -27.11 1.98 25.21
N THR A 430 -28.07 1.08 25.38
CA THR A 430 -27.84 -0.31 25.84
C THR A 430 -27.39 -1.23 24.71
N ILE A 431 -26.88 -2.43 25.03
CA ILE A 431 -26.53 -3.44 24.03
C ILE A 431 -27.74 -3.77 23.12
N GLU A 432 -28.94 -3.85 23.71
CA GLU A 432 -30.20 -4.09 22.98
C GLU A 432 -30.54 -2.95 22.02
N GLN A 433 -30.37 -1.70 22.44
CA GLN A 433 -30.73 -0.55 21.62
C GLN A 433 -29.79 -0.40 20.42
N ILE A 434 -28.50 -0.68 20.62
CA ILE A 434 -27.46 -0.50 19.60
C ILE A 434 -27.69 -1.42 18.39
N THR A 435 -28.15 -2.65 18.59
CA THR A 435 -28.40 -3.59 17.47
C THR A 435 -29.55 -3.16 16.56
N GLY A 436 -30.42 -2.26 17.03
CA GLY A 436 -31.48 -1.63 16.25
C GLY A 436 -31.07 -0.40 15.46
N LEU A 437 -29.81 0.04 15.57
CA LEU A 437 -29.28 1.23 14.90
C LEU A 437 -28.68 0.90 13.52
N SER A 438 -28.41 1.95 12.74
CA SER A 438 -27.65 1.83 11.51
C SER A 438 -26.16 1.66 11.82
N PRO A 439 -25.44 0.78 11.11
CA PRO A 439 -24.02 0.55 11.37
C PRO A 439 -23.19 1.79 11.06
N LEU A 440 -22.14 2.00 11.87
CA LEU A 440 -21.11 3.03 11.68
C LEU A 440 -20.12 2.66 10.57
N PHE A 441 -19.92 1.36 10.35
CA PHE A 441 -18.96 0.83 9.37
C PHE A 441 -19.63 -0.25 8.52
N ALA A 442 -19.21 -0.35 7.25
CA ALA A 442 -19.66 -1.39 6.33
C ALA A 442 -19.51 -2.79 6.98
N PRO A 443 -20.57 -3.61 7.05
CA PRO A 443 -20.50 -4.95 7.60
C PRO A 443 -19.56 -5.89 6.82
N ILE A 444 -19.37 -5.61 5.53
CA ILE A 444 -18.47 -6.33 4.62
C ILE A 444 -17.58 -5.28 3.93
N VAL A 445 -16.28 -5.53 3.89
CA VAL A 445 -15.31 -4.65 3.22
C VAL A 445 -15.66 -4.55 1.73
N GLY A 446 -15.77 -3.32 1.22
CA GLY A 446 -16.10 -3.05 -0.18
C GLY A 446 -17.61 -3.00 -0.50
N LEU A 447 -18.49 -3.15 0.50
CA LEU A 447 -19.94 -3.01 0.29
C LEU A 447 -20.30 -1.55 -0.01
N PRO A 448 -20.97 -1.25 -1.15
CA PRO A 448 -21.40 0.11 -1.50
C PRO A 448 -22.24 0.76 -0.40
N GLU A 449 -21.99 2.03 -0.12
CA GLU A 449 -22.67 2.77 0.96
C GLU A 449 -24.19 2.74 0.84
N SER A 450 -24.74 2.76 -0.37
CA SER A 450 -26.18 2.71 -0.65
C SER A 450 -26.88 1.46 -0.11
N LEU A 451 -26.14 0.40 0.20
CA LEU A 451 -26.69 -0.87 0.68
C LEU A 451 -26.69 -1.01 2.20
N TRP A 452 -25.99 -0.14 2.94
CA TRP A 452 -25.84 -0.29 4.41
C TRP A 452 -25.97 1.01 5.20
N LYS A 453 -25.59 2.15 4.62
CA LYS A 453 -25.70 3.47 5.24
C LYS A 453 -27.20 3.77 5.31
N ASP A 454 -27.73 3.85 6.53
CA ASP A 454 -29.16 3.99 6.89
C ASP A 454 -30.03 2.71 6.96
N GLN A 455 -29.45 1.52 6.78
CA GLN A 455 -30.13 0.25 7.04
C GLN A 455 -29.87 -0.23 8.47
N LYS A 456 -30.86 -0.85 9.12
CA LYS A 456 -30.68 -1.41 10.47
C LYS A 456 -29.94 -2.74 10.40
N CYS A 457 -28.95 -2.97 11.26
CA CYS A 457 -28.26 -4.27 11.30
C CYS A 457 -29.19 -5.46 11.61
N SER A 458 -30.35 -5.21 12.21
CA SER A 458 -31.39 -6.20 12.47
C SER A 458 -32.15 -6.66 11.22
N SER A 459 -31.97 -6.03 10.05
CA SER A 459 -32.60 -6.49 8.81
C SER A 459 -31.91 -7.69 8.16
N CYS A 460 -30.66 -7.97 8.54
CA CYS A 460 -29.85 -9.06 7.96
C CYS A 460 -29.53 -10.19 8.94
N HIS A 461 -29.61 -9.95 10.25
CA HIS A 461 -29.34 -10.93 11.30
C HIS A 461 -30.28 -10.75 12.49
N GLU A 462 -30.66 -11.85 13.15
CA GLU A 462 -31.35 -11.81 14.45
C GLU A 462 -30.33 -11.67 15.58
N TRP A 463 -30.18 -10.45 16.08
CA TRP A 463 -29.27 -10.13 17.19
C TRP A 463 -29.89 -10.46 18.55
N THR A 464 -30.13 -11.74 18.82
CA THR A 464 -30.64 -12.19 20.13
C THR A 464 -29.57 -12.01 21.22
N ARG A 465 -30.02 -11.93 22.48
CA ARG A 465 -29.11 -11.90 23.64
C ARG A 465 -28.14 -13.10 23.62
N GLU A 466 -28.60 -14.28 23.24
CA GLU A 466 -27.77 -15.48 23.15
C GLU A 466 -26.74 -15.40 22.00
N ALA A 467 -27.12 -14.85 20.84
CA ALA A 467 -26.22 -14.66 19.71
C ALA A 467 -25.11 -13.66 20.04
N LEU A 468 -25.46 -12.53 20.67
CA LEU A 468 -24.52 -11.52 21.14
C LEU A 468 -23.59 -12.05 22.22
N CYS A 469 -24.11 -12.86 23.15
CA CYS A 469 -23.30 -13.51 24.18
C CYS A 469 -22.30 -14.48 23.58
N THR A 470 -22.74 -15.30 22.61
CA THR A 470 -21.87 -16.23 21.87
C THR A 470 -20.77 -15.48 21.14
N GLN A 471 -21.12 -14.40 20.45
CA GLN A 471 -20.17 -13.52 19.77
C GLN A 471 -19.18 -12.87 20.75
N GLY A 472 -19.65 -12.33 21.87
CA GLY A 472 -18.81 -11.78 22.93
C GLY A 472 -17.84 -12.80 23.51
N LYS A 473 -18.26 -14.05 23.71
CA LYS A 473 -17.39 -15.15 24.17
C LYS A 473 -16.27 -15.46 23.19
N THR A 474 -16.49 -15.31 21.87
CA THR A 474 -15.39 -15.41 20.88
C THR A 474 -14.32 -14.32 21.06
N TYR A 475 -14.70 -13.14 21.56
CA TYR A 475 -13.76 -12.06 21.87
C TYR A 475 -13.02 -12.30 23.18
N VAL A 476 -13.62 -13.03 24.13
CA VAL A 476 -12.97 -13.44 25.38
C VAL A 476 -11.93 -14.53 25.13
N SER A 477 -12.23 -15.51 24.27
CA SER A 477 -11.37 -16.67 23.99
C SER A 477 -10.17 -16.39 23.07
N ALA A 478 -10.03 -15.16 22.55
CA ALA A 478 -8.94 -14.81 21.66
C ALA A 478 -7.65 -14.48 22.46
N PRO A 479 -6.49 -15.07 22.10
CA PRO A 479 -5.25 -14.94 22.87
C PRO A 479 -4.66 -13.52 22.96
N ASP A 480 -5.07 -12.61 22.07
CA ASP A 480 -4.58 -11.22 21.99
C ASP A 480 -5.74 -10.27 21.60
N ASP A 481 -5.54 -8.96 21.78
CA ASP A 481 -6.47 -7.90 21.36
C ASP A 481 -6.76 -7.88 19.84
N THR A 482 -6.14 -8.78 19.06
CA THR A 482 -6.41 -9.05 17.64
C THR A 482 -7.86 -9.47 17.34
N ALA A 483 -8.56 -10.10 18.28
CA ALA A 483 -10.00 -10.32 18.07
C ALA A 483 -10.80 -9.04 18.16
N VAL A 484 -10.27 -7.95 18.73
CA VAL A 484 -10.88 -6.61 18.82
C VAL A 484 -10.53 -5.75 17.60
N THR A 485 -9.41 -6.02 16.90
CA THR A 485 -8.93 -5.23 15.74
C THR A 485 -9.78 -5.35 14.47
N LYS A 486 -10.52 -6.46 14.27
CA LYS A 486 -11.49 -6.55 13.15
C LYS A 486 -12.65 -5.55 13.34
N LYS A 487 -12.93 -4.69 12.36
CA LYS A 487 -14.02 -3.69 12.48
C LYS A 487 -15.36 -4.35 12.82
N HIS A 488 -15.96 -3.96 13.95
CA HIS A 488 -17.37 -4.25 14.22
C HIS A 488 -18.21 -3.19 13.49
N PRO A 489 -19.41 -3.51 12.97
CA PRO A 489 -20.28 -2.52 12.32
C PRO A 489 -20.60 -1.31 13.21
N PHE A 490 -20.56 -1.48 14.54
CA PHE A 490 -20.75 -0.44 15.55
C PHE A 490 -19.45 0.04 16.24
N GLY A 491 -18.29 -0.26 15.66
CA GLY A 491 -16.99 0.21 16.13
C GLY A 491 -16.36 -0.58 17.28
N GLY A 492 -15.15 -0.18 17.64
CA GLY A 492 -14.32 -0.89 18.62
C GLY A 492 -14.86 -0.83 20.05
N VAL A 493 -15.51 0.27 20.43
CA VAL A 493 -16.05 0.47 21.79
C VAL A 493 -17.18 -0.52 22.08
N PHE A 494 -18.13 -0.68 21.16
CA PHE A 494 -19.21 -1.66 21.31
C PHE A 494 -18.66 -3.09 21.43
N LYS A 495 -17.65 -3.43 20.64
CA LYS A 495 -16.99 -4.73 20.65
C LYS A 495 -16.25 -5.02 21.97
N LYS A 496 -15.56 -4.02 22.52
CA LYS A 496 -14.95 -4.08 23.85
C LYS A 496 -16.01 -4.26 24.95
N GLY A 497 -17.15 -3.57 24.83
CA GLY A 497 -18.30 -3.77 25.72
C GLY A 497 -18.89 -5.18 25.66
N LEU A 498 -19.06 -5.76 24.46
CA LEU A 498 -19.51 -7.15 24.29
C LEU A 498 -18.52 -8.16 24.90
N ARG A 499 -17.22 -7.92 24.77
CA ARG A 499 -16.18 -8.74 25.41
C ARG A 499 -16.25 -8.64 26.93
N GLY A 500 -16.40 -7.44 27.49
CA GLY A 500 -16.55 -7.22 28.92
C GLY A 500 -17.80 -7.86 29.51
N TRP A 501 -18.94 -7.68 28.84
CA TRP A 501 -20.22 -8.32 29.20
C TRP A 501 -20.14 -9.84 29.13
N ALA A 502 -19.55 -10.40 28.08
CA ALA A 502 -19.39 -11.85 27.94
C ALA A 502 -18.37 -12.45 28.91
N GLY A 503 -17.33 -11.69 29.28
CA GLY A 503 -16.35 -12.09 30.29
C GLY A 503 -16.94 -12.21 31.71
N ALA A 504 -18.07 -11.56 31.96
CA ALA A 504 -18.86 -11.71 33.19
C ALA A 504 -19.97 -12.78 33.08
N ASP A 505 -19.91 -13.65 32.06
CA ASP A 505 -20.93 -14.66 31.72
C ASP A 505 -22.29 -14.10 31.28
N CYS A 506 -22.27 -12.96 30.58
CA CYS A 506 -23.44 -12.34 29.93
C CYS A 506 -24.62 -12.02 30.89
N PRO A 507 -24.36 -11.35 32.04
CA PRO A 507 -25.35 -11.07 33.06
C PRO A 507 -26.49 -10.17 32.58
#